data_AF-A0A6P0IK82-F1
#
_entry.id   AF-A0A6P0IK82-F1
#
_cell.length_a   1.000
_cell.length_b   1.000
_cell.length_c   1.000
_cell.angle_alpha   90.00
_cell.angle_beta   90.00
_cell.angle_gamma   90.00
#
_symmetry.space_group_name_H-M   'P 1'
#
loop_
_entity.id
_entity.type
_entity.pdbx_description
1 polymer ?
#
loop_
_entity_poly.entity_id
_entity_poly.type
_entity_poly.pdbx_seq_one_letter_code
_entity_poly.pdbx_strand_id
1 'polypeptide(L)'
;SGNFERLWFMIAHLYLAFLFPNWLKKFVIRLPWLFNIIKNVIRVFLQGVNFIINLLWGLYNLVQGKPWHDDPSLITAAIKFNAAKEGCYSREDSRIELDFFGEEEQSHFNQDKVVANSEIAKHMALLNGLGEQPHWLVKWFLRLVTKMPYEENQIEEYVDVYSRRFLLSEQHLSGGCLFGKAIDKGLDNAIDTGKVYGSANVYVADLSSVPLPRISTQMTAYLVGFHVAKRLCVGNGE
;
A
#
# COMPACT_ATOMS: atom_id res chain seq x y z
N SER A 1 -16.94 -15.83 11.09
CA SER A 1 -15.92 -16.83 11.50
C SER A 1 -14.85 -16.91 10.42
N GLY A 2 -13.64 -16.46 10.73
CA GLY A 2 -12.50 -16.52 9.81
C GLY A 2 -11.54 -17.60 10.27
N ASN A 3 -11.31 -18.63 9.45
CA ASN A 3 -10.32 -19.66 9.75
C ASN A 3 -8.92 -18.98 9.82
N PHE A 4 -8.29 -19.01 11.00
CA PHE A 4 -6.96 -18.46 11.25
C PHE A 4 -5.93 -18.93 10.21
N GLU A 5 -6.06 -20.17 9.72
CA GLU A 5 -5.25 -20.68 8.61
C GLU A 5 -5.44 -19.87 7.34
N ARG A 6 -6.67 -19.52 6.94
CA ARG A 6 -6.91 -18.76 5.70
C ARG A 6 -6.29 -17.36 5.75
N LEU A 7 -6.32 -16.71 6.91
CA LEU A 7 -5.77 -15.37 7.08
C LEU A 7 -4.24 -15.40 7.24
N TRP A 8 -3.68 -16.39 7.95
CA TRP A 8 -2.24 -16.63 7.97
C TRP A 8 -1.71 -16.97 6.58
N PHE A 9 -2.47 -17.75 5.79
CA PHE A 9 -2.18 -17.96 4.36
C PHE A 9 -2.26 -16.66 3.55
N MET A 10 -3.19 -15.75 3.85
CA MET A 10 -3.30 -14.47 3.17
C MET A 10 -2.16 -13.53 3.54
N ILE A 11 -1.85 -13.38 4.84
CA ILE A 11 -0.70 -12.64 5.37
C ILE A 11 0.58 -13.21 4.79
N ALA A 12 0.72 -14.53 4.71
CA ALA A 12 1.85 -15.18 4.07
C ALA A 12 1.99 -14.88 2.58
N HIS A 13 0.89 -14.86 1.83
CA HIS A 13 0.91 -14.48 0.42
C HIS A 13 1.26 -13.00 0.24
N LEU A 14 0.72 -12.14 1.10
CA LEU A 14 1.09 -10.72 1.16
C LEU A 14 2.58 -10.60 1.53
N TYR A 15 3.09 -11.33 2.52
CA TYR A 15 4.48 -11.32 2.95
C TYR A 15 5.45 -11.91 1.91
N LEU A 16 5.05 -12.95 1.17
CA LEU A 16 5.74 -13.45 -0.01
C LEU A 16 5.85 -12.38 -1.10
N ALA A 17 4.81 -11.57 -1.27
CA ALA A 17 4.83 -10.46 -2.23
C ALA A 17 5.61 -9.25 -1.69
N PHE A 18 5.66 -9.02 -0.38
CA PHE A 18 6.12 -7.76 0.20
C PHE A 18 7.47 -7.83 0.92
N LEU A 19 7.81 -8.93 1.60
CA LEU A 19 8.95 -8.99 2.52
C LEU A 19 10.26 -9.44 1.86
N PHE A 20 10.20 -10.05 0.68
CA PHE A 20 11.44 -10.37 -0.03
C PHE A 20 12.19 -9.11 -0.43
N PRO A 21 13.52 -9.07 -0.25
CA PRO A 21 14.32 -7.97 -0.77
C PRO A 21 14.07 -7.75 -2.27
N ASN A 22 14.10 -6.50 -2.70
CA ASN A 22 13.83 -6.13 -4.10
C ASN A 22 14.74 -6.85 -5.12
N TRP A 23 15.95 -7.24 -4.74
CA TRP A 23 16.85 -8.03 -5.60
C TRP A 23 16.34 -9.45 -5.85
N LEU A 24 15.77 -10.10 -4.82
CA LEU A 24 15.22 -11.45 -4.95
C LEU A 24 13.92 -11.41 -5.77
N LYS A 25 13.09 -10.39 -5.58
CA LYS A 25 11.90 -10.15 -6.41
C LYS A 25 12.27 -10.02 -7.90
N LYS A 26 13.31 -9.26 -8.23
CA LYS A 26 13.82 -9.12 -9.61
C LYS A 26 14.20 -10.46 -10.24
N PHE A 27 14.78 -11.38 -9.47
CA PHE A 27 15.13 -12.71 -9.94
C PHE A 27 13.90 -13.59 -10.13
N VAL A 28 12.98 -13.59 -9.16
CA VAL A 28 11.76 -14.40 -9.16
C VAL A 28 10.80 -14.03 -10.30
N ILE A 29 10.69 -12.75 -10.66
CA ILE A 29 9.86 -12.29 -11.79
C ILE A 29 10.31 -12.91 -13.13
N ARG A 30 11.61 -13.21 -13.27
CA ARG A 30 12.16 -13.81 -14.51
C ARG A 30 11.89 -15.31 -14.62
N LEU A 31 11.48 -15.97 -13.53
CA LEU A 31 11.32 -17.43 -13.46
C LEU A 31 10.01 -17.79 -12.72
N PRO A 32 8.87 -17.87 -13.43
CA PRO A 32 7.55 -18.11 -12.82
C PRO A 32 7.45 -19.39 -11.98
N TRP A 33 8.15 -20.45 -12.38
CA TRP A 33 8.22 -21.71 -11.63
C TRP A 33 8.88 -21.55 -10.24
N LEU A 34 9.88 -20.67 -10.14
CA LEU A 34 10.58 -20.39 -8.89
C LEU A 34 9.66 -19.71 -7.87
N PHE A 35 8.76 -18.84 -8.34
CA PHE A 35 7.72 -18.24 -7.49
C PHE A 35 6.83 -19.32 -6.85
N ASN A 36 6.42 -20.32 -7.64
CA ASN A 36 5.60 -21.43 -7.13
C ASN A 36 6.35 -22.28 -6.09
N ILE A 37 7.65 -22.54 -6.30
CA ILE A 37 8.48 -23.26 -5.33
C ILE A 37 8.59 -22.46 -4.03
N ILE A 38 8.98 -21.19 -4.11
CA ILE A 38 9.14 -20.31 -2.95
C ILE A 38 7.82 -20.17 -2.18
N LYS A 39 6.70 -20.02 -2.89
CA LYS A 39 5.36 -20.00 -2.32
C LYS A 39 5.03 -21.27 -1.56
N ASN A 40 5.33 -22.44 -2.11
CA ASN A 40 5.04 -23.71 -1.47
C ASN A 40 5.95 -23.96 -0.26
N VAL A 41 7.24 -23.61 -0.34
CA VAL A 41 8.18 -23.70 0.79
C VAL A 41 7.70 -22.84 1.95
N ILE A 42 7.33 -21.59 1.67
CA ILE A 42 6.81 -20.70 2.70
C ILE A 42 5.49 -21.21 3.26
N ARG A 43 4.59 -21.72 2.42
CA ARG A 43 3.34 -22.34 2.88
C ARG A 43 3.59 -23.47 3.87
N VAL A 44 4.51 -24.40 3.56
CA VAL A 44 4.85 -25.51 4.45
C VAL A 44 5.49 -25.00 5.75
N PHE A 45 6.40 -24.04 5.65
CA PHE A 45 7.00 -23.41 6.83
C PHE A 45 5.94 -22.79 7.75
N LEU A 46 4.99 -22.06 7.19
CA LEU A 46 3.93 -21.39 7.95
C LEU A 46 2.93 -22.37 8.55
N GLN A 47 2.62 -23.47 7.87
CA GLN A 47 1.85 -24.57 8.46
C GLN A 47 2.58 -25.15 9.67
N GLY A 48 3.90 -25.33 9.58
CA GLY A 48 4.74 -25.74 10.70
C GLY A 48 4.71 -24.75 11.87
N VAL A 49 4.90 -23.46 11.60
CA VAL A 49 4.82 -22.40 12.63
C VAL A 49 3.42 -22.36 13.26
N ASN A 50 2.35 -22.45 12.45
CA ASN A 50 0.97 -22.45 12.94
C ASN A 50 0.69 -23.66 13.84
N PHE A 51 1.18 -24.84 13.46
CA PHE A 51 1.09 -26.04 14.28
C PHE A 51 1.78 -25.83 15.65
N ILE A 52 2.99 -25.26 15.65
CA ILE A 52 3.73 -24.98 16.89
C ILE A 52 2.97 -23.95 17.75
N ILE A 53 2.47 -22.85 17.17
CA ILE A 53 1.71 -21.83 17.90
C ILE A 53 0.44 -22.44 18.51
N ASN A 54 -0.33 -23.20 17.73
CA ASN A 54 -1.53 -23.87 18.22
C ASN A 54 -1.23 -24.88 19.33
N LEU A 55 -0.12 -25.61 19.23
CA LEU A 55 0.31 -26.54 20.27
C LEU A 55 0.69 -25.82 21.55
N LEU A 56 1.51 -24.77 21.46
CA LEU A 56 1.94 -23.98 22.62
C LEU A 56 0.76 -23.25 23.29
N TRP A 57 -0.15 -22.69 22.50
CA TRP A 57 -1.34 -22.03 23.00
C TRP A 57 -2.30 -23.03 23.67
N GLY A 58 -2.55 -24.18 23.04
CA GLY A 58 -3.39 -25.25 23.60
C GLY A 58 -2.85 -25.77 24.92
N LEU A 59 -1.52 -25.97 25.02
CA LEU A 59 -0.85 -26.34 26.26
C LEU A 59 -0.98 -25.26 27.34
N TYR A 60 -0.79 -23.98 26.99
CA TYR A 60 -0.96 -22.86 27.92
C TYR A 60 -2.41 -22.74 28.44
N ASN A 61 -3.40 -22.89 27.56
CA ASN A 61 -4.81 -22.86 27.94
C ASN A 61 -5.18 -24.01 28.88
N LEU A 62 -4.68 -25.22 28.62
CA LEU A 62 -4.84 -26.38 29.53
C LEU A 62 -4.30 -26.10 30.92
N VAL A 63 -3.10 -25.50 31.01
CA VAL A 63 -2.49 -25.11 32.29
C VAL A 63 -3.33 -24.06 33.02
N GLN A 64 -4.07 -23.21 32.29
CA GLN A 64 -4.99 -22.23 32.86
C GLN A 64 -6.43 -22.74 33.06
N GLY A 65 -6.72 -24.01 32.77
CA GLY A 65 -8.08 -24.56 32.85
C GLY A 65 -9.06 -24.00 31.79
N LYS A 66 -8.53 -23.39 30.72
CA LYS A 66 -9.29 -22.88 29.58
C LYS A 66 -9.42 -23.94 28.50
N PRO A 67 -10.47 -23.88 27.64
CA PRO A 67 -10.62 -24.79 26.51
C PRO A 67 -9.42 -24.71 25.55
N TRP A 68 -9.10 -25.86 24.93
CA TRP A 68 -7.95 -26.01 24.02
C TRP A 68 -8.06 -25.09 22.79
N HIS A 69 -9.28 -24.79 22.34
CA HIS A 69 -9.55 -23.89 21.22
C HIS A 69 -10.65 -22.89 21.57
N ASP A 70 -10.29 -21.61 21.57
CA ASP A 70 -11.20 -20.54 21.17
C ASP A 70 -10.84 -20.20 19.71
N ASP A 71 -11.83 -20.07 18.82
CA ASP A 71 -11.60 -19.68 17.42
C ASP A 71 -11.01 -18.24 17.39
N PRO A 72 -9.70 -18.07 17.16
CA PRO A 72 -9.10 -16.76 17.28
C PRO A 72 -9.54 -15.90 16.10
N SER A 73 -10.22 -14.79 16.38
CA SER A 73 -10.57 -13.78 15.38
C SER A 73 -9.43 -12.79 15.26
N LEU A 74 -8.58 -12.97 14.24
CA LEU A 74 -7.49 -12.04 13.96
C LEU A 74 -8.02 -10.81 13.22
N ILE A 75 -7.67 -9.64 13.74
CA ILE A 75 -8.05 -8.36 13.15
C ILE A 75 -6.83 -7.80 12.41
N THR A 76 -7.04 -7.48 11.14
CA THR A 76 -6.03 -6.84 10.28
C THR A 76 -6.44 -5.40 10.01
N ALA A 77 -5.51 -4.48 10.19
CA ALA A 77 -5.69 -3.06 9.88
C ALA A 77 -4.54 -2.58 9.02
N ALA A 78 -4.84 -1.70 8.06
CA ALA A 78 -3.86 -1.06 7.21
C ALA A 78 -4.01 0.45 7.34
N ILE A 79 -2.90 1.14 7.59
CA ILE A 79 -2.86 2.60 7.61
C ILE A 79 -2.43 3.06 6.23
N LYS A 80 -3.21 3.94 5.62
CA LYS A 80 -2.89 4.58 4.34
C LYS A 80 -2.65 6.06 4.57
N PHE A 81 -1.57 6.57 3.99
CA PHE A 81 -1.26 7.99 3.95
C PHE A 81 -0.78 8.34 2.54
N ASN A 82 -1.06 9.58 2.14
CA ASN A 82 -0.58 10.09 0.86
C ASN A 82 0.85 10.62 1.03
N ALA A 83 1.64 10.55 -0.04
CA ALA A 83 2.90 11.27 -0.10
C ALA A 83 2.66 12.78 0.05
N ALA A 84 3.57 13.46 0.74
CA ALA A 84 3.50 14.89 0.97
C ALA A 84 3.90 15.70 -0.28
N LYS A 85 4.78 15.15 -1.11
CA LYS A 85 5.25 15.77 -2.35
C LYS A 85 4.52 15.18 -3.57
N GLU A 86 4.16 16.06 -4.50
CA GLU A 86 3.71 15.65 -5.84
C GLU A 86 4.91 15.19 -6.66
N GLY A 87 4.78 14.08 -7.38
CA GLY A 87 5.77 13.70 -8.38
C GLY A 87 5.81 14.71 -9.53
N CYS A 88 6.99 14.94 -10.09
CA CYS A 88 7.20 15.86 -11.20
C CYS A 88 7.83 15.17 -12.42
N TYR A 89 7.72 15.81 -13.58
CA TYR A 89 8.41 15.35 -14.79
C TYR A 89 9.65 16.21 -15.00
N SER A 90 10.83 15.58 -14.96
CA SER A 90 12.08 16.22 -15.30
C SER A 90 12.23 16.27 -16.83
N ARG A 91 12.28 17.50 -17.38
CA ARG A 91 12.45 17.73 -18.82
C ARG A 91 13.84 17.38 -19.31
N GLU A 92 14.86 17.58 -18.47
CA GLU A 92 16.27 17.36 -18.82
C GLU A 92 16.54 15.88 -19.04
N ASP A 93 16.01 15.03 -18.15
CA ASP A 93 16.22 13.58 -18.18
C ASP A 93 15.04 12.80 -18.79
N SER A 94 14.00 13.52 -19.24
CA SER A 94 12.77 12.94 -19.79
C SER A 94 12.14 11.84 -18.90
N ARG A 95 12.22 12.01 -17.57
CA ARG A 95 11.80 11.01 -16.59
C ARG A 95 10.80 11.56 -15.57
N ILE A 96 9.97 10.68 -15.03
CA ILE A 96 9.07 11.00 -13.91
C ILE A 96 9.85 10.77 -12.61
N GLU A 97 9.92 11.80 -11.78
CA GLU A 97 10.51 11.78 -10.46
C GLU A 97 9.39 11.83 -9.43
N LEU A 98 9.21 10.73 -8.69
CA LEU A 98 8.16 10.61 -7.68
C LEU A 98 8.61 11.06 -6.29
N ASP A 99 9.92 11.08 -6.05
CA ASP A 99 10.59 11.51 -4.81
C ASP A 99 9.99 10.97 -3.49
N PHE A 100 9.41 9.75 -3.54
CA PHE A 100 8.84 9.11 -2.35
C PHE A 100 9.92 8.87 -1.30
N PHE A 101 9.69 9.37 -0.09
CA PHE A 101 10.70 9.35 0.97
C PHE A 101 12.04 9.97 0.53
N GLY A 102 12.02 10.94 -0.38
CA GLY A 102 13.17 11.75 -0.74
C GLY A 102 13.62 12.65 0.39
N GLU A 103 14.93 12.88 0.48
CA GLU A 103 15.51 13.90 1.37
C GLU A 103 15.70 15.19 0.57
N GLU A 104 15.30 16.32 1.14
CA GLU A 104 15.66 17.63 0.58
C GLU A 104 17.18 17.83 0.61
N GLU A 105 17.78 18.15 -0.53
CA GLU A 105 19.24 18.24 -0.71
C GLU A 105 19.93 19.18 0.29
N GLN A 106 19.24 20.22 0.77
CA GLN A 106 19.83 21.22 1.66
C GLN A 106 19.62 20.92 3.16
N SER A 107 18.55 20.21 3.52
CA SER A 107 18.11 20.06 4.92
C SER A 107 18.15 18.60 5.39
N HIS A 108 18.37 17.64 4.49
CA HIS A 108 18.14 16.21 4.72
C HIS A 108 16.73 15.90 5.26
N PHE A 109 15.80 16.84 5.11
CA PHE A 109 14.47 16.72 5.66
C PHE A 109 13.64 15.80 4.76
N ASN A 110 12.98 14.84 5.39
CA ASN A 110 12.13 13.87 4.70
C ASN A 110 10.68 14.04 5.17
N GLN A 111 9.92 14.79 4.40
CA GLN A 111 8.54 15.15 4.75
C GLN A 111 7.62 13.92 4.80
N ASP A 112 7.83 12.93 3.93
CA ASP A 112 7.06 11.69 3.92
C ASP A 112 7.29 10.86 5.19
N LYS A 113 8.51 10.83 5.73
CA LYS A 113 8.77 10.21 7.05
C LYS A 113 7.98 10.89 8.15
N VAL A 114 7.92 12.23 8.15
CA VAL A 114 7.16 12.99 9.17
C VAL A 114 5.68 12.66 9.09
N VAL A 115 5.10 12.65 7.88
CA VAL A 115 3.69 12.27 7.67
C VAL A 115 3.45 10.83 8.10
N ALA A 116 4.30 9.89 7.67
CA ALA A 116 4.17 8.47 8.03
C ALA A 116 4.23 8.27 9.56
N ASN A 117 5.21 8.87 10.23
CA ASN A 117 5.37 8.80 11.68
C ASN A 117 4.12 9.34 12.40
N SER A 118 3.65 10.52 11.99
CA SER A 118 2.45 11.16 12.54
C SER A 118 1.20 10.30 12.32
N GLU A 119 0.96 9.81 11.11
CA GLU A 119 -0.24 9.03 10.80
C GLU A 119 -0.25 7.67 11.52
N ILE A 120 0.90 7.00 11.64
CA ILE A 120 1.00 5.77 12.43
C ILE A 120 0.72 6.08 13.90
N ALA A 121 1.35 7.11 14.47
CA ALA A 121 1.17 7.49 15.87
C ALA A 121 -0.30 7.76 16.23
N LYS A 122 -1.01 8.54 15.39
CA LYS A 122 -2.45 8.84 15.58
C LYS A 122 -3.32 7.59 15.70
N HIS A 123 -2.94 6.51 15.03
CA HIS A 123 -3.74 5.29 14.97
C HIS A 123 -3.23 4.20 15.92
N MET A 124 -2.09 4.37 16.60
CA MET A 124 -1.52 3.36 17.50
C MET A 124 -2.50 2.95 18.60
N ALA A 125 -3.18 3.91 19.24
CA ALA A 125 -4.16 3.63 20.28
C ALA A 125 -5.31 2.76 19.77
N LEU A 126 -5.83 3.08 18.57
CA LEU A 126 -6.87 2.29 17.92
C LEU A 126 -6.36 0.89 17.59
N LEU A 127 -5.22 0.79 16.89
CA LEU A 127 -4.59 -0.48 16.49
C LEU A 127 -4.37 -1.41 17.68
N ASN A 128 -3.87 -0.84 18.79
CA ASN A 128 -3.60 -1.57 20.02
C ASN A 128 -4.87 -1.99 20.75
N GLY A 129 -5.99 -1.30 20.51
CA GLY A 129 -7.31 -1.60 21.09
C GLY A 129 -8.20 -2.49 20.23
N LEU A 130 -7.78 -2.87 19.01
CA LEU A 130 -8.59 -3.73 18.13
C LEU A 130 -8.80 -5.13 18.70
N GLY A 131 -7.87 -5.65 19.50
CA GLY A 131 -8.00 -6.97 20.12
C GLY A 131 -6.87 -7.26 21.10
N GLU A 132 -6.79 -8.50 21.60
CA GLU A 132 -5.68 -8.93 22.44
C GLU A 132 -4.37 -8.91 21.64
N GLN A 133 -3.36 -8.23 22.19
CA GLN A 133 -2.06 -8.15 21.54
C GLN A 133 -1.29 -9.47 21.64
N PRO A 134 -0.39 -9.77 20.68
CA PRO A 134 0.44 -10.96 20.76
C PRO A 134 1.31 -10.97 22.02
N HIS A 135 1.67 -12.18 22.49
CA HIS A 135 2.62 -12.36 23.57
C HIS A 135 3.97 -11.67 23.27
N TRP A 136 4.67 -11.19 24.30
CA TRP A 136 5.89 -10.37 24.13
C TRP A 136 6.99 -11.04 23.30
N LEU A 137 7.16 -12.36 23.43
CA LEU A 137 8.10 -13.14 22.61
C LEU A 137 7.76 -13.08 21.11
N VAL A 138 6.46 -13.14 20.78
CA VAL A 138 5.97 -13.07 19.40
C VAL A 138 6.18 -11.67 18.84
N LYS A 139 5.86 -10.63 19.64
CA LYS A 139 6.16 -9.24 19.28
C LYS A 139 7.64 -9.04 19.00
N TRP A 140 8.52 -9.56 19.87
CA TRP A 140 9.97 -9.46 19.69
C TRP A 140 10.44 -10.11 18.38
N PHE A 141 9.98 -11.34 18.11
CA PHE A 141 10.30 -12.02 16.85
C PHE A 141 9.81 -11.26 15.63
N LEU A 142 8.55 -10.78 15.64
CA LEU A 142 8.00 -9.99 14.54
C LEU A 142 8.76 -8.68 14.35
N ARG A 143 9.13 -8.00 15.43
CA ARG A 143 9.97 -6.79 15.40
C ARG A 143 11.35 -7.06 14.82
N LEU A 144 11.99 -8.19 15.12
CA LEU A 144 13.29 -8.50 14.52
C LEU A 144 13.23 -8.56 12.99
N VAL A 145 12.15 -9.14 12.45
CA VAL A 145 12.01 -9.36 11.00
C VAL A 145 11.46 -8.13 10.28
N THR A 146 10.44 -7.48 10.83
CA THR A 146 9.67 -6.42 10.16
C THR A 146 9.92 -5.03 10.72
N LYS A 147 10.41 -4.95 11.96
CA LYS A 147 10.45 -3.73 12.78
C LYS A 147 9.08 -3.13 13.09
N MET A 148 7.98 -3.87 12.88
CA MET A 148 6.61 -3.41 13.13
C MET A 148 6.44 -2.84 14.55
N PRO A 149 5.87 -1.62 14.70
CA PRO A 149 5.76 -0.97 15.99
C PRO A 149 4.57 -1.51 16.78
N TYR A 150 4.76 -1.68 18.09
CA TYR A 150 3.69 -1.92 19.08
C TYR A 150 3.55 -0.76 20.07
N GLU A 151 4.53 0.14 20.09
CA GLU A 151 4.62 1.33 20.94
C GLU A 151 5.05 2.53 20.08
N GLU A 152 4.71 3.74 20.53
CA GLU A 152 4.97 4.97 19.75
C GLU A 152 6.46 5.25 19.52
N ASN A 153 7.31 4.96 20.51
CA ASN A 153 8.76 5.11 20.41
C ASN A 153 9.41 4.16 19.38
N GLN A 154 8.66 3.19 18.83
CA GLN A 154 9.15 2.22 17.84
C GLN A 154 8.83 2.65 16.39
N ILE A 155 7.99 3.67 16.21
CA ILE A 155 7.47 4.07 14.90
C ILE A 155 8.57 4.57 13.97
N GLU A 156 9.48 5.40 14.49
CA GLU A 156 10.54 6.00 13.67
C GLU A 156 11.48 4.94 13.07
N GLU A 157 11.93 3.98 13.89
CA GLU A 157 12.74 2.85 13.43
C GLU A 157 12.02 2.03 12.35
N TYR A 158 10.71 1.81 12.53
CA TYR A 158 9.89 1.10 11.57
C TYR A 158 9.83 1.84 10.22
N VAL A 159 9.53 3.13 10.22
CA VAL A 159 9.41 3.94 9.00
C VAL A 159 10.75 4.01 8.26
N ASP A 160 11.87 4.11 8.97
CA ASP A 160 13.21 4.08 8.40
C ASP A 160 13.52 2.75 7.70
N VAL A 161 13.19 1.63 8.33
CA VAL A 161 13.41 0.31 7.73
C VAL A 161 12.44 0.06 6.59
N TYR A 162 11.18 0.48 6.73
CA TYR A 162 10.15 0.37 5.71
C TYR A 162 10.54 1.12 4.43
N SER A 163 10.89 2.41 4.54
CA SER A 163 11.27 3.24 3.39
C SER A 163 12.46 2.68 2.61
N ARG A 164 13.41 2.03 3.30
CA ARG A 164 14.62 1.47 2.67
C ARG A 164 14.45 0.05 2.12
N ARG A 165 13.66 -0.79 2.78
CA ARG A 165 13.64 -2.24 2.51
C ARG A 165 12.31 -2.77 1.96
N PHE A 166 11.21 -2.13 2.31
CA PHE A 166 9.86 -2.65 2.08
C PHE A 166 8.96 -1.68 1.31
N LEU A 167 9.50 -0.51 0.91
CA LEU A 167 8.76 0.49 0.13
C LEU A 167 8.24 -0.13 -1.16
N LEU A 168 6.92 -0.20 -1.25
CA LEU A 168 6.19 -0.80 -2.37
C LEU A 168 5.00 0.09 -2.67
N SER A 169 4.65 0.17 -3.96
CA SER A 169 3.47 0.89 -4.39
C SER A 169 2.25 -0.03 -4.31
N GLU A 170 1.11 0.51 -3.87
CA GLU A 170 -0.20 -0.14 -4.06
C GLU A 170 -0.65 -0.13 -5.55
N GLN A 171 0.21 0.33 -6.47
CA GLN A 171 -0.08 0.45 -7.91
C GLN A 171 -1.20 1.47 -8.20
N HIS A 172 -1.34 2.46 -7.33
CA HIS A 172 -2.36 3.52 -7.39
C HIS A 172 -1.80 4.84 -7.97
N LEU A 173 -0.83 4.77 -8.88
CA LEU A 173 -0.25 5.98 -9.49
C LEU A 173 -1.34 6.77 -10.24
N SER A 174 -1.37 8.08 -10.03
CA SER A 174 -2.27 9.01 -10.74
C SER A 174 -1.59 10.37 -10.91
N GLY A 175 -2.18 11.23 -11.74
CA GLY A 175 -1.64 12.55 -12.07
C GLY A 175 -0.65 12.53 -13.24
N GLY A 176 -0.06 13.69 -13.52
CA GLY A 176 0.87 13.89 -14.64
C GLY A 176 0.28 14.64 -15.85
N CYS A 177 -1.04 14.61 -16.04
CA CYS A 177 -1.74 15.32 -17.11
C CYS A 177 -2.99 16.04 -16.59
N LEU A 178 -2.83 16.80 -15.51
CA LEU A 178 -3.94 17.29 -14.67
C LEU A 178 -4.88 18.29 -15.38
N PHE A 179 -6.18 18.21 -15.04
CA PHE A 179 -7.19 19.20 -15.39
C PHE A 179 -6.81 20.63 -14.96
N GLY A 180 -6.88 21.57 -15.90
CA GLY A 180 -6.49 22.97 -15.76
C GLY A 180 -4.99 23.21 -15.62
N LYS A 181 -4.16 22.18 -15.78
CA LYS A 181 -2.71 22.31 -15.96
C LYS A 181 -2.29 21.92 -17.38
N ALA A 182 -2.59 20.68 -17.78
CA ALA A 182 -2.22 20.14 -19.10
C ALA A 182 -3.44 19.95 -20.02
N ILE A 183 -4.61 19.72 -19.44
CA ILE A 183 -5.86 19.48 -20.18
C ILE A 183 -6.97 20.43 -19.70
N ASP A 184 -7.90 20.75 -20.58
CA ASP A 184 -8.97 21.70 -20.31
C ASP A 184 -10.04 21.11 -19.37
N LYS A 185 -10.51 21.94 -18.43
CA LYS A 185 -11.61 21.60 -17.52
C LYS A 185 -12.98 21.63 -18.22
N GLY A 186 -13.06 22.25 -19.39
CA GLY A 186 -14.29 22.52 -20.14
C GLY A 186 -15.24 23.45 -19.38
N LEU A 187 -14.69 24.44 -18.65
CA LEU A 187 -15.47 25.46 -17.96
C LEU A 187 -16.09 26.45 -18.95
N ASP A 188 -15.33 26.84 -19.97
CA ASP A 188 -15.79 27.77 -21.01
C ASP A 188 -16.56 27.04 -22.11
N ASN A 189 -16.09 25.84 -22.48
CA ASN A 189 -16.73 24.98 -23.46
C ASN A 189 -16.72 23.52 -23.00
N ALA A 190 -17.90 22.94 -22.80
CA ALA A 190 -18.05 21.56 -22.38
C ALA A 190 -17.36 20.56 -23.32
N ILE A 191 -17.31 20.83 -24.63
CA ILE A 191 -16.71 19.93 -25.64
C ILE A 191 -15.19 19.81 -25.47
N ASP A 192 -14.56 20.84 -24.90
CA ASP A 192 -13.13 20.85 -24.66
C ASP A 192 -12.76 20.12 -23.35
N THR A 193 -13.72 19.64 -22.53
CA THR A 193 -13.41 18.87 -21.32
C THR A 193 -12.46 17.70 -21.63
N GLY A 194 -11.28 17.71 -21.01
CA GLY A 194 -10.25 16.68 -21.15
C GLY A 194 -9.30 16.89 -22.34
N LYS A 195 -9.50 17.94 -23.14
CA LYS A 195 -8.67 18.26 -24.30
C LYS A 195 -7.30 18.75 -23.87
N VAL A 196 -6.24 18.24 -24.49
CA VAL A 196 -4.88 18.73 -24.26
C VAL A 196 -4.74 20.15 -24.78
N TYR A 197 -4.24 21.07 -23.96
CA TYR A 197 -4.02 22.45 -24.37
C TYR A 197 -3.10 22.54 -25.60
N GLY A 198 -3.49 23.34 -26.58
CA GLY A 198 -2.77 23.48 -27.85
C GLY A 198 -2.94 22.32 -28.84
N SER A 199 -3.71 21.29 -28.49
CA SER A 199 -4.08 20.23 -29.44
C SER A 199 -5.38 20.56 -30.19
N ALA A 200 -5.54 19.99 -31.39
CA ALA A 200 -6.78 20.15 -32.15
C ALA A 200 -7.89 19.22 -31.63
N ASN A 201 -7.55 17.97 -31.29
CA ASN A 201 -8.51 16.89 -31.04
C ASN A 201 -7.97 15.77 -30.12
N VAL A 202 -6.97 16.06 -29.29
CA VAL A 202 -6.39 15.05 -28.37
C VAL A 202 -7.01 15.22 -27.00
N TYR A 203 -7.55 14.14 -26.44
CA TYR A 203 -8.22 14.12 -25.14
C TYR A 203 -7.57 13.09 -24.22
N VAL A 204 -7.51 13.41 -22.93
CA VAL A 204 -7.02 12.52 -21.88
C VAL A 204 -8.14 12.27 -20.87
N ALA A 205 -8.42 11.00 -20.61
CA ALA A 205 -9.54 10.57 -19.77
C ALA A 205 -9.18 9.34 -18.93
N ASP A 206 -8.01 9.38 -18.29
CA ASP A 206 -7.51 8.33 -17.40
C ASP A 206 -7.06 8.93 -16.05
N LEU A 207 -6.42 8.14 -15.20
CA LEU A 207 -5.94 8.59 -13.89
C LEU A 207 -4.85 9.67 -13.95
N SER A 208 -4.21 9.89 -15.10
CA SER A 208 -3.23 10.98 -15.22
C SER A 208 -3.87 12.37 -15.13
N SER A 209 -5.17 12.45 -15.41
CA SER A 209 -5.95 13.70 -15.40
C SER A 209 -6.31 14.22 -14.01
N VAL A 210 -6.14 13.41 -12.97
CA VAL A 210 -6.58 13.72 -11.60
C VAL A 210 -5.46 13.53 -10.57
N PRO A 211 -5.42 14.37 -9.51
CA PRO A 211 -4.54 14.12 -8.38
C PRO A 211 -4.94 12.82 -7.66
N LEU A 212 -4.04 12.26 -6.84
CA LEU A 212 -4.22 10.97 -6.17
C LEU A 212 -5.57 10.91 -5.43
N PRO A 213 -6.53 10.10 -5.91
CA PRO A 213 -7.85 10.03 -5.30
C PRO A 213 -7.79 9.30 -3.96
N ARG A 214 -8.52 9.81 -2.97
CA ARG A 214 -8.46 9.31 -1.57
C ARG A 214 -9.05 7.92 -1.33
N ILE A 215 -9.84 7.38 -2.27
CA ILE A 215 -10.64 6.17 -2.04
C ILE A 215 -10.32 5.08 -3.07
N SER A 216 -10.86 5.19 -4.28
CA SER A 216 -10.71 4.16 -5.31
C SER A 216 -10.23 4.79 -6.62
N THR A 217 -8.97 4.58 -6.94
CA THR A 217 -8.39 4.97 -8.23
C THR A 217 -9.14 4.34 -9.40
N GLN A 218 -9.54 3.07 -9.27
CA GLN A 218 -10.29 2.38 -10.31
C GLN A 218 -11.66 3.04 -10.58
N MET A 219 -12.43 3.34 -9.53
CA MET A 219 -13.72 4.02 -9.70
C MET A 219 -13.53 5.44 -10.24
N THR A 220 -12.52 6.17 -9.76
CA THR A 220 -12.20 7.50 -10.28
C THR A 220 -11.85 7.46 -11.77
N ALA A 221 -11.09 6.47 -12.23
CA ALA A 221 -10.76 6.30 -13.64
C ALA A 221 -12.02 6.14 -14.50
N TYR A 222 -12.97 5.29 -14.07
CA TYR A 222 -14.23 5.11 -14.78
C TYR A 222 -15.09 6.38 -14.81
N LEU A 223 -15.16 7.10 -13.70
CA LEU A 223 -15.92 8.36 -13.62
C LEU A 223 -15.33 9.45 -14.52
N VAL A 224 -14.00 9.57 -14.56
CA VAL A 224 -13.31 10.50 -15.47
C VAL A 224 -13.58 10.14 -16.92
N GLY A 225 -13.39 8.87 -17.29
CA GLY A 225 -13.66 8.38 -18.64
C GLY A 225 -15.10 8.66 -19.08
N PHE A 226 -16.07 8.33 -18.22
CA PHE A 226 -17.48 8.60 -18.47
C PHE A 226 -17.77 10.10 -18.58
N HIS A 227 -17.17 10.94 -17.72
CA HIS A 227 -17.39 12.38 -17.73
C HIS A 227 -16.93 13.01 -19.05
N VAL A 228 -15.70 12.72 -19.49
CA VAL A 228 -15.15 13.24 -20.75
C VAL A 228 -15.98 12.75 -21.93
N ALA A 229 -16.30 11.45 -21.99
CA ALA A 229 -17.12 10.89 -23.06
C ALA A 229 -18.50 11.55 -23.16
N LYS A 230 -19.19 11.74 -22.03
CA LYS A 230 -20.51 12.39 -22.00
C LYS A 230 -20.44 13.83 -22.52
N ARG A 231 -19.40 14.57 -22.18
CA ARG A 231 -19.22 15.96 -22.62
C ARG A 231 -18.96 16.06 -24.13
N LEU A 232 -18.24 15.09 -24.70
CA LEU A 232 -18.04 14.97 -26.14
C LEU A 232 -19.33 14.65 -26.90
N CYS A 233 -20.19 13.78 -26.35
CA CYS A 233 -21.50 13.46 -26.97
C CYS A 233 -22.42 14.70 -27.04
N VAL A 234 -22.52 15.47 -25.95
CA VAL A 234 -23.33 16.70 -25.90
C VAL A 234 -22.87 17.72 -26.94
N GLY A 235 -21.57 17.75 -27.24
CA GLY A 235 -20.99 18.61 -28.28
C GLY A 235 -21.33 18.24 -29.71
N ASN A 236 -21.61 16.95 -29.94
CA ASN A 236 -21.84 16.38 -31.27
C ASN A 236 -23.33 16.29 -31.64
N GLY A 237 -24.23 16.83 -30.81
CA GLY A 237 -25.66 16.95 -31.13
C GLY A 237 -26.53 15.76 -30.72
N GLU A 238 -26.13 14.99 -29.70
CA GLU A 238 -27.00 14.05 -28.99
C GLU A 238 -27.46 14.59 -27.62
#